data_AF-A0ABD2XBI5-F1
#
_entry.id   AF-A0ABD2XBI5-F1
#
_cell.length_a   1.000
_cell.length_b   1.000
_cell.length_c   1.000
_cell.angle_alpha   90.00
_cell.angle_beta   90.00
_cell.angle_gamma   90.00
#
_symmetry.space_group_name_H-M   'P 1'
#
loop_
_entity.id
_entity.type
_entity.pdbx_description
1 polymer ?
#
loop_
_entity_poly.entity_id
_entity_poly.type
_entity_poly.pdbx_seq_one_letter_code
_entity_poly.pdbx_strand_id
1 'polypeptide(L)'
;MSLRDRTYRAYLCSLSASTLASLKQLRRTIKNKLDTAKNAYIANKLASASSPADYWRTLRGIEVASHSTTSPLKFFAPDQLCQYYASVSSASPTLDVSAVAVALASPPDQPGYKNFSFRHVTSRDVDLILFDYFI
;
A
#
# COMPACT_ATOMS: atom_id res chain seq x y z
N MET A 1 -4.35 16.26 20.92
CA MET A 1 -5.02 15.06 21.47
C MET A 1 -6.40 15.46 21.96
N SER A 2 -7.47 14.81 21.51
CA SER A 2 -8.84 15.23 21.83
C SER A 2 -9.23 14.83 23.26
N LEU A 3 -10.24 15.49 23.85
CA LEU A 3 -10.80 15.14 25.16
C LEU A 3 -11.25 13.67 25.19
N ARG A 4 -11.83 13.20 24.08
CA ARG A 4 -12.28 11.82 23.87
C ARG A 4 -11.14 10.80 23.97
N ASP A 5 -9.96 11.13 23.44
CA ASP A 5 -8.80 10.22 23.50
C ASP A 5 -8.27 10.09 24.93
N ARG A 6 -8.33 11.17 25.72
CA ARG A 6 -7.90 11.16 27.12
C ARG A 6 -8.83 10.33 28.00
N THR A 7 -10.15 10.53 27.88
CA THR A 7 -11.14 9.77 28.65
C THR A 7 -11.11 8.28 28.30
N TYR A 8 -10.95 7.95 27.02
CA TYR A 8 -10.81 6.57 26.56
C TYR A 8 -9.55 5.89 27.15
N ARG A 9 -8.41 6.59 27.19
CA ARG A 9 -7.19 6.04 27.82
C ARG A 9 -7.34 5.84 29.31
N ALA A 10 -7.90 6.81 30.03
CA ALA A 10 -8.14 6.71 31.47
C ALA A 10 -9.04 5.50 31.81
N TYR A 11 -10.09 5.29 31.03
CA TYR A 11 -10.96 4.13 31.13
C TYR A 11 -10.22 2.81 30.86
N LEU A 12 -9.37 2.74 29.83
CA LEU A 12 -8.60 1.53 29.56
C LEU A 12 -7.60 1.20 30.69
N CYS A 13 -7.02 2.22 31.32
CA CYS A 13 -6.10 2.06 32.46
C CYS A 13 -6.80 1.61 33.75
N SER A 14 -8.12 1.84 33.89
CA SER A 14 -8.89 1.38 35.05
C SER A 14 -9.40 -0.06 34.95
N LEU A 15 -9.19 -0.74 33.81
CA LEU A 15 -9.66 -2.11 33.59
C LEU A 15 -8.64 -3.16 34.02
N SER A 16 -9.15 -4.29 34.49
CA SER A 16 -8.32 -5.48 34.72
C SER A 16 -7.77 -6.04 33.40
N ALA A 17 -6.66 -6.78 33.48
CA ALA A 17 -6.02 -7.38 32.30
C ALA A 17 -6.97 -8.32 31.53
N SER A 18 -7.82 -9.08 32.23
CA SER A 18 -8.80 -9.99 31.62
C SER A 18 -9.90 -9.24 30.87
N THR A 19 -10.48 -8.19 31.47
CA THR A 19 -11.50 -7.37 30.81
C THR A 19 -10.95 -6.65 29.59
N LEU A 20 -9.71 -6.15 29.68
CA LEU A 20 -9.03 -5.51 28.56
C LEU A 20 -8.74 -6.49 27.41
N ALA A 21 -8.39 -7.74 27.72
CA ALA A 21 -8.23 -8.80 26.73
C ALA A 21 -9.56 -9.13 26.04
N SER A 22 -10.66 -9.27 26.79
CA SER A 22 -12.00 -9.49 26.25
C SER A 22 -12.46 -8.35 25.33
N LEU A 23 -12.21 -7.09 25.70
CA LEU A 23 -12.54 -5.94 24.85
C LEU A 23 -11.71 -5.90 23.56
N LYS A 24 -10.41 -6.23 23.63
CA LYS A 24 -9.56 -6.35 22.43
C LYS A 24 -10.08 -7.45 21.50
N GLN A 25 -10.45 -8.60 22.04
CA GLN A 25 -11.02 -9.71 21.30
C GLN A 25 -12.32 -9.29 20.62
N LEU A 26 -13.25 -8.69 21.36
CA LEU A 26 -14.53 -8.20 20.82
C LEU A 26 -14.31 -7.19 19.69
N ARG A 27 -13.39 -6.23 19.87
CA ARG A 27 -13.07 -5.23 18.84
C ARG A 27 -12.52 -5.88 17.58
N ARG A 28 -11.64 -6.89 17.71
CA ARG A 28 -11.13 -7.67 16.57
C ARG A 28 -12.26 -8.40 15.87
N THR A 29 -13.13 -9.07 16.61
CA THR A 29 -14.29 -9.79 16.04
C THR A 29 -15.22 -8.84 15.28
N ILE A 30 -15.56 -7.68 15.85
CA ILE A 30 -16.42 -6.69 15.19
C ILE A 30 -15.72 -6.15 13.94
N LYS A 31 -14.43 -5.80 14.02
CA LYS A 31 -13.67 -5.32 12.87
C LYS A 31 -13.68 -6.35 11.74
N ASN A 32 -13.40 -7.63 12.06
CA ASN A 32 -13.41 -8.69 11.07
C ASN A 32 -14.80 -8.85 10.43
N LYS A 33 -15.88 -8.85 11.23
CA LYS A 33 -17.25 -8.91 10.70
C LYS A 33 -17.56 -7.75 9.76
N LEU A 34 -17.15 -6.54 10.12
CA LEU A 34 -17.32 -5.36 9.27
C LEU A 34 -16.52 -5.48 7.97
N ASP A 35 -15.26 -5.91 8.05
CA ASP A 35 -14.41 -6.11 6.87
C ASP A 35 -14.97 -7.21 5.96
N THR A 36 -15.44 -8.33 6.51
CA THR A 36 -16.12 -9.39 5.75
C THR A 36 -17.39 -8.89 5.07
N ALA A 37 -18.25 -8.17 5.80
CA ALA A 37 -19.50 -7.64 5.25
C ALA A 37 -19.23 -6.60 4.14
N LYS A 38 -18.26 -5.71 4.36
CA LYS A 38 -17.80 -4.74 3.37
C LYS A 38 -17.30 -5.42 2.10
N ASN A 39 -16.43 -6.41 2.25
CA ASN A 39 -15.86 -7.14 1.11
C ASN A 39 -16.94 -7.93 0.36
N ALA A 40 -17.87 -8.57 1.06
CA ALA A 40 -19.01 -9.25 0.45
C ALA A 40 -19.91 -8.28 -0.33
N TYR A 41 -20.20 -7.10 0.23
CA TYR A 41 -20.95 -6.06 -0.45
C TYR A 41 -20.25 -5.59 -1.74
N ILE A 42 -18.94 -5.32 -1.66
CA ILE A 42 -18.14 -4.93 -2.84
C ILE A 42 -18.17 -6.05 -3.88
N ALA A 43 -17.90 -7.30 -3.49
CA ALA A 43 -17.91 -8.45 -4.40
C ALA A 43 -19.26 -8.62 -5.10
N ASN A 44 -20.37 -8.51 -4.37
CA ASN A 44 -21.72 -8.60 -4.93
C ASN A 44 -21.99 -7.48 -5.95
N LYS A 45 -21.49 -6.26 -5.70
CA LYS A 45 -21.61 -5.14 -6.64
C LYS A 45 -20.76 -5.35 -7.89
N LEU A 46 -19.56 -5.91 -7.74
CA LEU A 46 -18.67 -6.18 -8.87
C LEU A 46 -19.13 -7.39 -9.70
N ALA A 47 -19.85 -8.35 -9.12
CA ALA A 47 -20.36 -9.51 -9.83
C ALA A 47 -21.29 -9.16 -11.01
N SER A 48 -21.96 -8.00 -10.95
CA SER A 48 -22.81 -7.49 -12.04
C SER A 48 -22.05 -6.72 -13.14
N ALA A 49 -20.73 -6.52 -13.02
CA ALA A 49 -19.95 -5.77 -13.99
C ALA A 49 -19.34 -6.69 -15.07
N SER A 50 -19.65 -6.42 -16.33
CA SER A 50 -19.25 -7.27 -17.47
C SER A 50 -17.94 -6.84 -18.13
N SER A 51 -17.42 -5.66 -17.81
CA SER A 51 -16.22 -5.09 -18.44
C SER A 51 -15.31 -4.38 -17.44
N PRO A 52 -13.99 -4.28 -17.70
CA PRO A 52 -13.03 -3.49 -16.91
C PRO A 52 -13.51 -2.05 -16.62
N ALA A 53 -14.12 -1.39 -17.60
CA ALA A 53 -14.64 -0.03 -17.43
C ALA A 53 -15.83 0.01 -16.45
N ASP A 54 -16.69 -1.01 -16.47
CA ASP A 54 -17.84 -1.11 -15.58
C ASP A 54 -17.45 -1.47 -14.15
N TYR A 55 -16.37 -2.24 -13.95
CA TYR A 55 -15.80 -2.44 -12.61
C TYR A 55 -15.39 -1.10 -11.99
N TRP A 56 -14.64 -0.29 -12.74
CA TRP A 56 -14.20 1.03 -12.25
C TRP A 56 -15.37 1.99 -12.02
N ARG A 57 -16.39 1.96 -12.89
CA ARG A 57 -17.62 2.74 -12.70
C ARG A 57 -18.36 2.30 -11.43
N THR A 58 -18.48 1.00 -11.20
CA THR A 58 -19.12 0.42 -10.02
C THR A 58 -18.36 0.79 -8.74
N LEU A 59 -17.03 0.64 -8.72
CA LEU A 59 -16.17 1.01 -7.59
C LEU A 59 -16.27 2.51 -7.23
N ARG A 60 -16.38 3.38 -8.24
CA ARG A 60 -16.64 4.82 -8.03
C ARG A 60 -18.04 5.06 -7.46
N GLY A 61 -19.06 4.35 -7.96
CA GLY A 61 -20.45 4.49 -7.51
C GLY A 61 -20.69 4.03 -6.07
N ILE A 62 -19.83 3.16 -5.53
CA ILE A 62 -19.85 2.75 -4.11
C ILE A 62 -18.78 3.47 -3.27
N GLU A 63 -18.19 4.54 -3.79
CA GLU A 63 -17.19 5.40 -3.11
C GLU A 63 -15.92 4.67 -2.64
N VAL A 64 -15.66 3.46 -3.14
CA VAL A 64 -14.43 2.71 -2.85
C VAL A 64 -13.25 3.26 -3.66
N ALA A 65 -13.53 3.74 -4.87
CA ALA A 65 -12.57 4.47 -5.68
C ALA A 65 -12.96 5.95 -5.72
N SER A 66 -11.97 6.83 -5.50
CA SER A 66 -12.13 8.25 -5.75
C SER A 66 -12.62 8.45 -7.19
N HIS A 67 -13.57 9.35 -7.40
CA HIS A 67 -13.78 9.92 -8.72
C HIS A 67 -12.44 10.47 -9.22
N SER A 68 -12.16 10.39 -10.52
CA SER A 68 -10.93 10.98 -11.06
C SER A 68 -11.01 12.49 -10.92
N THR A 69 -10.70 12.99 -9.73
CA THR A 69 -10.35 14.39 -9.54
C THR A 69 -9.15 14.64 -10.41
N THR A 70 -9.22 15.65 -11.26
CA THR A 70 -8.09 16.10 -12.06
C THR A 70 -6.90 16.24 -11.13
N SER A 71 -5.90 15.37 -11.28
CA SER A 71 -4.72 15.41 -10.41
C SER A 71 -4.19 16.84 -10.43
N PRO A 72 -3.89 17.46 -9.27
CA PRO A 72 -3.33 18.81 -9.24
C PRO A 72 -2.04 18.93 -10.07
N LEU A 73 -1.35 17.81 -10.27
CA LEU A 73 -0.15 17.69 -11.10
C LEU A 73 -0.42 17.96 -12.59
N LYS A 74 -1.67 17.84 -13.06
CA LYS A 74 -2.05 18.19 -14.44
C LYS A 74 -2.04 19.69 -14.70
N PHE A 75 -1.99 20.53 -13.65
CA PHE A 75 -1.87 21.98 -13.80
C PHE A 75 -0.43 22.47 -13.96
N PHE A 76 0.55 21.57 -13.85
CA PHE A 76 1.96 21.90 -13.96
C PHE A 76 2.55 21.26 -15.21
N ALA A 77 3.48 21.96 -15.85
CA ALA A 77 4.21 21.41 -16.96
C ALA A 77 5.19 20.30 -16.47
N PRO A 78 5.43 19.23 -17.25
CA PRO A 78 6.26 18.10 -16.80
C PRO A 78 7.67 18.49 -16.37
N ASP A 79 8.28 19.46 -17.06
CA ASP A 79 9.59 20.02 -16.76
C ASP A 79 9.62 20.73 -15.40
N GLN A 80 8.57 21.48 -15.07
CA GLN A 80 8.44 22.15 -13.76
C GLN A 80 8.29 21.15 -12.62
N LEU A 81 7.52 20.07 -12.83
CA LEU A 81 7.40 18.99 -11.84
C LEU A 81 8.73 18.27 -11.64
N CYS A 82 9.45 17.94 -12.71
CA CYS A 82 10.76 17.30 -12.63
C CYS A 82 11.77 18.18 -11.88
N GLN A 83 11.82 19.48 -12.16
CA GLN A 83 12.70 20.42 -11.45
C GLN A 83 12.34 20.55 -9.97
N TYR A 84 11.06 20.64 -9.63
CA TYR A 84 10.59 20.71 -8.25
C TYR A 84 10.88 19.40 -7.48
N TYR A 85 10.58 18.25 -8.07
CA TYR A 85 10.89 16.98 -7.42
C TYR A 85 12.39 16.78 -7.27
N ALA A 86 13.21 17.16 -8.26
CA ALA A 86 14.66 17.11 -8.15
C ALA A 86 15.21 18.04 -7.05
N SER A 87 14.62 19.21 -6.85
CA SER A 87 15.04 20.16 -5.81
C SER A 87 14.57 19.78 -4.41
N VAL A 88 13.45 19.06 -4.28
CA VAL A 88 12.95 18.54 -3.00
C VAL A 88 13.58 17.20 -2.64
N SER A 89 13.91 16.36 -3.65
CA SER A 89 14.54 15.05 -3.47
C SER A 89 16.06 15.11 -3.36
N SER A 90 16.66 16.30 -3.37
CA SER A 90 18.11 16.49 -3.26
C SER A 90 18.61 16.23 -1.83
N ALA A 91 18.43 15.01 -1.34
CA ALA A 91 19.31 14.41 -0.33
C ALA A 91 20.57 13.82 -0.98
N SER A 92 20.59 13.71 -2.31
CA SER A 92 21.73 13.20 -3.08
C SER A 92 22.32 14.30 -3.97
N PRO A 93 23.65 14.40 -4.08
CA PRO A 93 24.31 15.37 -4.94
C PRO A 93 23.91 15.15 -6.41
N THR A 94 23.92 16.21 -7.20
CA THR A 94 23.72 16.16 -8.65
C THR A 94 24.73 15.21 -9.28
N LEU A 95 24.26 14.07 -9.77
CA LEU A 95 25.08 13.13 -10.52
C LEU A 95 25.31 13.69 -11.92
N ASP A 96 26.56 14.01 -12.24
CA ASP A 96 26.97 14.37 -13.59
C ASP A 96 26.88 13.15 -14.53
N VAL A 97 26.65 13.38 -15.81
CA VAL A 97 26.57 12.32 -16.85
C VAL A 97 27.86 11.49 -16.87
N SER A 98 29.00 12.13 -16.59
CA SER A 98 30.29 11.47 -16.42
C SER A 98 30.29 10.50 -15.23
N ALA A 99 29.68 10.87 -14.10
CA ALA A 99 29.57 10.05 -12.90
C ALA A 99 28.65 8.84 -13.12
N VAL A 100 27.57 9.00 -13.90
CA VAL A 100 26.68 7.90 -14.29
C VAL A 100 27.40 6.91 -15.22
N ALA A 101 28.18 7.41 -16.19
CA ALA A 101 28.96 6.57 -17.10
C ALA A 101 30.02 5.74 -16.34
N VAL A 102 30.68 6.33 -15.34
CA VAL A 102 31.64 5.63 -14.47
C VAL A 102 30.95 4.58 -13.60
N ALA A 103 29.79 4.88 -13.01
CA ALA A 103 29.03 3.92 -12.21
C ALA A 103 28.51 2.72 -13.04
N LEU A 104 28.18 2.94 -14.31
CA LEU A 104 27.79 1.87 -15.24
C LEU A 104 28.99 1.03 -15.70
N ALA A 105 30.17 1.64 -15.85
CA ALA A 105 31.39 0.96 -16.25
C ALA A 105 32.09 0.21 -15.11
N SER A 106 31.79 0.56 -13.86
CA SER A 106 32.32 -0.11 -12.67
C SER A 106 31.16 -0.48 -11.73
N PRO A 107 30.45 -1.58 -12.01
CA PRO A 107 29.50 -2.12 -11.05
C PRO A 107 30.25 -2.38 -9.73
N PRO A 108 29.65 -2.10 -8.57
CA PRO A 108 30.31 -2.32 -7.30
C PRO A 108 30.61 -3.82 -7.15
N ASP A 109 31.90 -4.18 -7.22
CA ASP A 109 32.40 -5.49 -6.79
C ASP A 109 32.23 -5.58 -5.27
N GLN A 110 31.01 -5.83 -4.82
CA GLN A 110 30.73 -6.16 -3.43
C GLN A 110 30.67 -7.68 -3.30
N PRO A 111 31.59 -8.31 -2.55
CA PRO A 111 31.49 -9.72 -2.22
C PRO A 111 30.27 -9.91 -1.33
N GLY A 112 29.15 -10.36 -1.91
CA GLY A 112 27.90 -10.61 -1.18
C GLY A 112 26.61 -10.26 -1.93
N TYR A 113 26.66 -9.53 -3.04
CA TYR A 113 25.48 -9.38 -3.89
C TYR A 113 25.23 -10.68 -4.65
N LYS A 114 24.31 -11.50 -4.16
CA LYS A 114 23.70 -12.57 -4.96
C LYS A 114 23.11 -11.90 -6.19
N ASN A 115 23.58 -12.30 -7.38
CA ASN A 115 23.03 -11.90 -8.67
C ASN A 115 21.50 -12.03 -8.62
N PHE A 116 20.80 -10.90 -8.46
CA PHE A 116 19.35 -10.89 -8.41
C PHE A 116 18.87 -10.94 -9.85
N SER A 117 18.52 -12.14 -10.32
CA SER A 117 17.95 -12.33 -11.65
C SER A 117 16.45 -12.09 -11.56
N PHE A 118 15.97 -11.02 -12.20
CA PHE A 118 14.54 -10.85 -12.46
C PHE A 118 14.11 -11.88 -13.51
N ARG A 119 13.60 -13.02 -13.04
CA ARG A 119 12.84 -13.95 -13.89
C ARG A 119 11.36 -13.74 -13.66
N HIS A 120 10.59 -13.91 -14.72
CA HIS A 120 9.13 -13.82 -14.65
C HIS A 120 8.62 -14.89 -13.69
N VAL A 121 7.90 -14.47 -12.64
CA VAL A 121 7.24 -15.40 -11.72
C VAL A 121 6.08 -16.07 -12.47
N THR A 122 6.09 -17.39 -12.52
CA THR A 122 5.04 -18.20 -13.13
C THR A 122 4.03 -18.66 -12.08
N SER A 123 2.84 -19.10 -12.51
CA SER A 123 1.83 -19.64 -11.59
C SER A 123 2.35 -20.78 -10.71
N ARG A 124 3.27 -21.57 -11.25
CA ARG A 124 3.91 -22.70 -10.55
C ARG A 124 4.80 -22.27 -9.38
N ASP A 125 5.42 -21.09 -9.47
CA ASP A 125 6.25 -20.52 -8.40
C ASP A 125 5.39 -20.06 -7.22
N VAL A 126 4.17 -19.58 -7.50
CA VAL A 126 3.20 -19.17 -6.46
C VAL A 126 2.67 -20.40 -5.71
N ASP A 127 2.38 -21.49 -6.43
CA ASP A 127 1.91 -22.74 -5.83
C ASP A 127 2.97 -23.36 -4.91
N LEU A 128 4.24 -23.31 -5.29
CA LEU A 128 5.35 -23.80 -4.46
C LEU A 128 5.51 -23.01 -3.16
N ILE A 129 5.39 -21.68 -3.21
CA ILE A 129 5.46 -20.83 -2.02
C ILE A 129 4.26 -21.10 -1.08
N LEU A 130 3.08 -21.35 -1.63
CA LEU A 130 1.89 -21.67 -0.83
C LEU A 130 2.00 -23.03 -0.14
N PHE A 131 2.66 -24.03 -0.75
CA PHE A 131 2.88 -25.32 -0.12
C PHE A 131 3.83 -25.25 1.09
N ASP A 132 4.88 -24.44 1.03
CA ASP A 132 5.86 -24.31 2.13
C ASP A 132 5.31 -23.55 3.37
N TYR A 133 4.21 -22.82 3.22
CA TYR A 133 3.55 -22.11 4.34
C TYR A 133 2.44 -22.90 5.02
N PHE A 134 2.11 -24.11 4.53
CA PHE A 134 1.02 -24.94 5.04
C PHE A 134 1.48 -26.33 5.55
N ILE A 135 2.76 -26.50 5.85
CA ILE A 135 3.30 -27.63 6.65
C ILE A 135 3.74 -27.13 8.03
#